data_AF-A0A1H8YYV8-F1
#
_entry.id   AF-A0A1H8YYV8-F1
#
_cell.length_a   1.000
_cell.length_b   1.000
_cell.length_c   1.000
_cell.angle_alpha   90.00
_cell.angle_beta   90.00
_cell.angle_gamma   90.00
#
_symmetry.space_group_name_H-M   'P 1'
#
loop_
_entity.id
_entity.type
_entity.pdbx_description
1 polymer ?
#
loop_
_entity_poly.entity_id
_entity_poly.type
_entity_poly.pdbx_seq_one_letter_code
_entity_poly.pdbx_strand_id
1 'polypeptide(L)'
;MSTAPRTTEEHAPSPSCCPGGGHRPLTDDLTGLLVRRAWEIRASQALASARRQHRPLALLLGDLDRFKSVNDTYGHLAGDAVLRAAAGVLRRVGSAVQSSAGDALCGRYGGHAGDEFLALLPGAGAEEAMAAARLVQQGVREMSVPAPVSRGTTVTITGQTVSLGVAVWDPADPAPGGLSDLLLDSDVALREVKREGGGRIRLAGAPGTPDPRPAALVPGPFQAIPPAARPSWLPYGGTHRAVPAGTWWDAVRIPGRTGLRVLDALLRHGDRPPGPVIADLPAEGRVPGGVPEGDWDRSRMYFLIPPRAAERWELPGARVLGRGSYVVVPDAASTRPPGLHWIVPPAADRRLTSIRALRAALEAAKATETAETAEAAEGAAPASCV
;
A
#
# COMPACT_ATOMS: atom_id res chain seq x y z
N MET A 1 -16.16 -14.54 -93.19
CA MET A 1 -14.70 -14.36 -93.32
C MET A 1 -14.22 -13.83 -91.98
N SER A 2 -13.58 -14.65 -91.15
CA SER A 2 -12.11 -14.72 -91.03
C SER A 2 -11.57 -13.42 -90.43
N THR A 3 -10.84 -13.33 -89.32
CA THR A 3 -10.06 -14.29 -88.52
C THR A 3 -9.60 -13.49 -87.29
N ALA A 4 -9.57 -14.09 -86.08
CA ALA A 4 -8.75 -13.59 -84.98
C ALA A 4 -7.25 -13.89 -85.27
N PRO A 5 -6.24 -13.31 -84.57
CA PRO A 5 -6.05 -13.64 -83.16
C PRO A 5 -5.57 -12.50 -82.23
N ARG A 6 -5.80 -12.80 -80.94
CA ARG A 6 -5.37 -12.13 -79.72
C ARG A 6 -3.85 -12.07 -79.63
N THR A 7 -3.33 -10.91 -79.25
CA THR A 7 -1.92 -10.74 -78.85
C THR A 7 -1.78 -10.99 -77.34
N THR A 8 -0.85 -11.88 -77.04
CA THR A 8 -0.28 -12.32 -75.77
C THR A 8 -0.13 -11.25 -74.69
N GLU A 9 -0.85 -11.42 -73.57
CA GLU A 9 -0.48 -10.85 -72.27
C GLU A 9 0.64 -11.71 -71.68
N GLU A 10 1.84 -11.13 -71.64
CA GLU A 10 3.00 -11.70 -70.98
C GLU A 10 2.86 -11.48 -69.47
N HIS A 11 2.55 -12.57 -68.77
CA HIS A 11 2.40 -12.65 -67.32
C HIS A 11 3.76 -12.38 -66.64
N ALA A 12 3.96 -11.15 -66.16
CA ALA A 12 5.05 -10.86 -65.23
C ALA A 12 4.78 -11.62 -63.90
N PRO A 13 5.79 -12.29 -63.32
CA PRO A 13 5.60 -13.12 -62.15
C PRO A 13 5.21 -12.26 -60.94
N SER A 14 4.06 -12.58 -60.34
CA SER A 14 3.64 -12.13 -59.03
C SER A 14 4.79 -12.26 -58.02
N PRO A 15 5.03 -11.26 -57.15
CA PRO A 15 5.97 -11.44 -56.05
C PRO A 15 5.36 -12.43 -55.04
N SER A 16 5.70 -13.69 -55.25
CA SER A 16 5.58 -14.77 -54.28
C SER A 16 6.34 -14.41 -53.00
N CYS A 17 5.63 -14.52 -51.88
CA CYS A 17 6.12 -14.97 -50.58
C CYS A 17 7.61 -14.75 -50.31
N CYS A 18 7.94 -13.58 -49.77
CA CYS A 18 8.82 -13.56 -48.62
C CYS A 18 7.93 -13.71 -47.38
N PRO A 19 8.08 -14.75 -46.52
CA PRO A 19 7.57 -14.67 -45.16
C PRO A 19 8.52 -13.74 -44.38
N GLY A 20 8.47 -12.44 -44.71
CA GLY A 20 9.25 -11.40 -44.07
C GLY A 20 8.86 -11.32 -42.60
N GLY A 21 9.84 -11.47 -41.72
CA GLY A 21 9.68 -11.62 -40.28
C GLY A 21 8.65 -10.65 -39.70
N GLY A 22 7.49 -11.19 -39.33
CA GLY A 22 6.47 -10.43 -38.62
C GLY A 22 7.11 -9.78 -37.40
N HIS A 23 7.08 -8.45 -37.36
CA HIS A 23 7.49 -7.67 -36.20
C HIS A 23 6.58 -8.10 -35.04
N ARG A 24 7.02 -9.08 -34.25
CA ARG A 24 6.26 -9.54 -33.09
C ARG A 24 6.29 -8.41 -32.07
N PRO A 25 5.11 -7.88 -31.67
CA PRO A 25 5.05 -6.75 -30.77
C PRO A 25 5.77 -7.11 -29.47
N LEU A 26 6.66 -6.20 -29.04
CA LEU A 26 7.41 -6.35 -27.78
C LEU A 26 6.57 -5.95 -26.56
N THR A 27 5.49 -5.21 -26.80
CA THR A 27 4.58 -4.68 -25.78
C THR A 27 3.14 -5.06 -26.07
N ASP A 28 2.35 -5.23 -25.02
CA ASP A 28 0.91 -5.49 -25.08
C ASP A 28 0.17 -4.20 -25.46
N ASP A 29 -0.66 -4.22 -26.51
CA ASP A 29 -1.30 -2.99 -27.03
C ASP A 29 -2.26 -2.33 -26.01
N LEU A 30 -2.86 -3.13 -25.12
CA LEU A 30 -3.81 -2.63 -24.14
C LEU A 30 -3.09 -1.88 -23.01
N THR A 31 -2.06 -2.48 -22.44
CA THR A 31 -1.39 -1.99 -21.22
C THR A 31 -0.08 -1.27 -21.52
N GLY A 32 0.53 -1.54 -22.67
CA GLY A 32 1.88 -1.19 -23.10
C GLY A 32 3.00 -1.86 -22.28
N LEU A 33 2.68 -2.82 -21.41
CA LEU A 33 3.70 -3.61 -20.69
C LEU A 33 4.36 -4.59 -21.64
N LEU A 34 5.52 -5.15 -21.26
CA LEU A 34 6.16 -6.18 -22.08
C LEU A 34 5.22 -7.40 -22.20
N VAL A 35 5.10 -7.94 -23.41
CA VAL A 35 4.47 -9.25 -23.59
C VAL A 35 5.37 -10.32 -22.98
N ARG A 36 4.79 -11.44 -22.51
CA ARG A 36 5.50 -12.56 -21.90
C ARG A 36 6.84 -12.90 -22.55
N ARG A 37 6.86 -13.14 -23.86
CA ARG A 37 8.09 -13.51 -24.60
C ARG A 37 9.17 -12.42 -24.51
N ALA A 38 8.80 -11.16 -24.67
CA ALA A 38 9.74 -10.04 -24.62
C ALA A 38 10.27 -9.82 -23.19
N TRP A 39 9.40 -10.04 -22.20
CA TRP A 39 9.77 -9.98 -20.79
C TRP A 39 10.77 -11.09 -20.42
N GLU A 40 10.50 -12.36 -20.79
CA GLU A 40 11.38 -13.51 -20.48
C GLU A 40 12.80 -13.33 -21.04
N ILE A 41 12.93 -12.79 -22.25
CA ILE A 41 14.23 -12.49 -22.87
C ILE A 41 15.01 -11.47 -22.03
N ARG A 42 14.36 -10.35 -21.66
CA ARG A 42 14.99 -9.29 -20.86
C ARG A 42 15.27 -9.75 -19.43
N ALA A 43 14.38 -10.53 -18.83
CA ALA A 43 14.55 -11.08 -17.50
C ALA A 43 15.73 -12.04 -17.42
N SER A 44 15.92 -12.88 -18.44
CA SER A 44 17.08 -13.77 -18.55
C SER A 44 18.40 -13.00 -18.60
N GLN A 45 18.43 -11.88 -19.35
CA GLN A 45 19.58 -10.98 -19.41
C GLN A 45 19.84 -10.29 -18.07
N ALA A 46 18.79 -9.83 -17.40
CA ALA A 46 18.89 -9.20 -16.07
C ALA A 46 19.42 -10.19 -15.03
N LEU A 47 18.95 -11.45 -15.03
CA LEU A 47 19.47 -12.51 -14.15
C LEU A 47 20.94 -12.82 -14.42
N ALA A 48 21.34 -12.92 -15.69
CA ALA A 48 22.74 -13.10 -16.04
C ALA A 48 23.61 -11.92 -15.56
N SER A 49 23.08 -10.70 -15.58
CA SER A 49 23.76 -9.52 -15.06
C SER A 49 23.86 -9.52 -13.54
N ALA A 50 22.76 -9.82 -12.84
CA ALA A 50 22.69 -9.94 -11.39
C ALA A 50 23.70 -10.98 -10.87
N ARG A 51 23.81 -12.13 -11.55
CA ARG A 51 24.84 -13.15 -11.30
C ARG A 51 26.26 -12.59 -11.39
N ARG A 52 26.60 -11.91 -12.50
CA ARG A 52 27.95 -11.33 -12.68
C ARG A 52 28.27 -10.23 -11.66
N GLN A 53 27.25 -9.50 -11.22
CA GLN A 53 27.42 -8.37 -10.29
C GLN A 53 27.29 -8.78 -8.82
N HIS A 54 27.01 -10.06 -8.53
CA HIS A 54 26.68 -10.54 -7.19
C HIS A 54 25.62 -9.67 -6.49
N ARG A 55 24.53 -9.38 -7.21
CA ARG A 55 23.39 -8.61 -6.69
C ARG A 55 22.12 -9.46 -6.67
N PRO A 56 21.24 -9.26 -5.66
CA PRO A 56 19.96 -9.95 -5.62
C PRO A 56 19.04 -9.49 -6.77
N LEU A 57 18.05 -10.31 -7.08
CA LEU A 57 17.05 -10.04 -8.11
C LEU A 57 15.71 -10.57 -7.62
N ALA A 58 14.69 -9.71 -7.57
CA ALA A 58 13.37 -10.12 -7.13
C ALA A 58 12.35 -10.17 -8.26
N LEU A 59 11.40 -11.09 -8.17
CA LEU A 59 10.26 -11.23 -9.05
C LEU A 59 8.97 -11.07 -8.24
N LEU A 60 8.10 -10.19 -8.71
CA LEU A 60 6.71 -10.07 -8.29
C LEU A 60 5.84 -10.65 -9.40
N LEU A 61 5.04 -11.66 -9.09
CA LEU A 61 4.00 -12.20 -9.95
C LEU A 61 2.64 -11.89 -9.32
N GLY A 62 1.75 -11.26 -10.07
CA GLY A 62 0.48 -10.75 -9.56
C GLY A 62 -0.71 -11.11 -10.41
N ASP A 63 -1.86 -11.27 -9.77
CA ASP A 63 -3.14 -11.58 -10.40
C ASP A 63 -4.27 -10.77 -9.74
N LEU A 64 -5.04 -10.03 -10.55
CA LEU A 64 -6.14 -9.20 -10.06
C LEU A 64 -7.27 -10.07 -9.52
N ASP A 65 -7.67 -9.84 -8.27
CA ASP A 65 -8.69 -10.68 -7.66
C ASP A 65 -10.07 -10.41 -8.28
N ARG A 66 -10.77 -11.51 -8.61
CA ARG A 66 -12.14 -11.47 -9.14
C ARG A 66 -12.27 -10.62 -10.41
N PHE A 67 -11.23 -10.49 -11.23
CA PHE A 67 -11.27 -9.71 -12.47
C PHE A 67 -12.37 -10.17 -13.43
N LYS A 68 -12.61 -11.48 -13.52
CA LYS A 68 -13.75 -12.02 -14.28
C LYS A 68 -15.10 -11.43 -13.82
N SER A 69 -15.30 -11.21 -12.52
CA SER A 69 -16.52 -10.58 -11.99
C SER A 69 -16.68 -9.15 -12.50
N VAL A 70 -15.59 -8.41 -12.69
CA VAL A 70 -15.64 -7.06 -13.28
C VAL A 70 -16.13 -7.13 -14.72
N ASN A 71 -15.56 -8.05 -15.51
CA ASN A 71 -15.98 -8.25 -16.90
C ASN A 71 -17.45 -8.68 -16.99
N ASP A 72 -17.86 -9.63 -16.15
CA ASP A 72 -19.21 -10.16 -16.16
C ASP A 72 -20.24 -9.11 -15.69
N THR A 73 -19.84 -8.16 -14.82
CA THR A 73 -20.73 -7.12 -14.26
C THR A 73 -20.78 -5.85 -15.10
N TYR A 74 -19.63 -5.38 -15.59
CA TYR A 74 -19.47 -4.06 -16.22
C TYR A 74 -19.04 -4.13 -17.70
N GLY A 75 -18.81 -5.34 -18.22
CA GLY A 75 -18.39 -5.58 -19.58
C GLY A 75 -16.87 -5.50 -19.80
N HIS A 76 -16.42 -6.02 -20.95
CA HIS A 76 -14.99 -6.11 -21.28
C HIS A 76 -14.28 -4.76 -21.39
N LEU A 77 -14.97 -3.71 -21.87
CA LEU A 77 -14.39 -2.36 -21.93
C LEU A 77 -14.04 -1.80 -20.55
N ALA A 78 -14.81 -2.17 -19.53
CA ALA A 78 -14.54 -1.81 -18.15
C ALA A 78 -13.37 -2.62 -17.58
N GLY A 79 -13.30 -3.92 -17.89
CA GLY A 79 -12.13 -4.74 -17.58
C GLY A 79 -10.84 -4.19 -18.19
N ASP A 80 -10.89 -3.79 -19.46
CA ASP A 80 -9.76 -3.15 -20.16
C ASP A 80 -9.30 -1.87 -19.45
N ALA A 81 -10.24 -1.05 -18.97
CA ALA A 81 -9.92 0.14 -18.19
C ALA A 81 -9.20 -0.21 -16.86
N VAL A 82 -9.65 -1.26 -16.18
CA VAL A 82 -9.00 -1.77 -14.95
C VAL A 82 -7.59 -2.30 -15.24
N LEU A 83 -7.41 -3.06 -16.33
CA LEU A 83 -6.09 -3.57 -16.73
C LEU A 83 -5.10 -2.44 -17.05
N ARG A 84 -5.56 -1.39 -17.75
CA ARG A 84 -4.75 -0.19 -18.01
C ARG A 84 -4.34 0.51 -16.71
N ALA A 85 -5.27 0.66 -15.77
CA ALA A 85 -5.01 1.29 -14.49
C ALA A 85 -4.00 0.48 -13.65
N ALA A 86 -4.16 -0.85 -13.58
CA ALA A 86 -3.26 -1.74 -12.87
C ALA A 86 -1.85 -1.73 -13.48
N ALA A 87 -1.74 -1.75 -14.81
CA ALA A 87 -0.46 -1.61 -15.51
C ALA A 87 0.21 -0.25 -15.21
N GLY A 88 -0.57 0.82 -15.11
CA GLY A 88 -0.09 2.13 -14.69
C GLY A 88 0.48 2.13 -13.26
N VAL A 89 -0.16 1.43 -12.32
CA VAL A 89 0.36 1.23 -10.96
C VAL A 89 1.71 0.51 -11.02
N LEU A 90 1.78 -0.61 -11.75
CA LEU A 90 2.98 -1.44 -11.83
C LEU A 90 4.17 -0.67 -12.40
N ARG A 91 3.96 0.12 -13.46
CA ARG A 91 5.01 1.00 -14.02
C ARG A 91 5.49 2.06 -13.04
N ARG A 92 4.57 2.74 -12.35
CA ARG A 92 4.93 3.77 -11.36
C ARG A 92 5.79 3.18 -10.25
N VAL A 93 5.37 2.03 -9.71
CA VAL A 93 6.15 1.34 -8.68
C VAL A 93 7.49 0.87 -9.24
N GLY A 94 7.52 0.25 -10.41
CA GLY A 94 8.77 -0.18 -11.06
C GLY A 94 9.75 0.98 -11.27
N SER A 95 9.28 2.16 -11.68
CA SER A 95 10.11 3.35 -11.82
C SER A 95 10.63 3.89 -10.49
N ALA A 96 9.85 3.77 -9.41
CA ALA A 96 10.23 4.26 -8.08
C ALA A 96 11.28 3.35 -7.40
N VAL A 97 11.34 2.08 -7.81
CA VAL A 97 12.26 1.07 -7.26
C VAL A 97 13.56 0.99 -8.08
N GLN A 98 13.81 1.96 -8.97
CA GLN A 98 15.06 2.05 -9.74
C GLN A 98 16.28 1.95 -8.80
N SER A 99 17.10 0.94 -9.06
CA SER A 99 18.35 0.71 -8.34
C SER A 99 19.52 0.93 -9.29
N SER A 100 20.73 1.10 -8.74
CA SER A 100 21.95 1.15 -9.53
C SER A 100 22.23 -0.15 -10.32
N ALA A 101 21.44 -1.21 -10.11
CA ALA A 101 21.56 -2.50 -10.78
C ALA A 101 20.72 -2.61 -12.07
N GLY A 102 19.87 -1.62 -12.36
CA GLY A 102 19.08 -1.55 -13.59
C GLY A 102 17.61 -1.17 -13.38
N ASP A 103 16.91 -0.95 -14.49
CA ASP A 103 15.48 -0.64 -14.49
C ASP A 103 14.62 -1.87 -14.18
N ALA A 104 13.49 -1.63 -13.50
CA ALA A 104 12.48 -2.65 -13.32
C ALA A 104 11.88 -3.11 -14.68
N LEU A 105 11.68 -4.42 -14.84
CA LEU A 105 11.04 -4.99 -16.03
C LEU A 105 9.61 -5.37 -15.71
N CYS A 106 8.65 -4.60 -16.21
CA CYS A 106 7.22 -4.89 -16.04
C CYS A 106 6.63 -5.60 -17.27
N GLY A 107 5.84 -6.65 -17.03
CA GLY A 107 5.22 -7.45 -18.09
C GLY A 107 3.78 -7.85 -17.79
N ARG A 108 3.03 -8.19 -18.84
CA ARG A 108 1.72 -8.86 -18.76
C ARG A 108 1.92 -10.31 -19.18
N TYR A 109 1.69 -11.24 -18.26
CA TYR A 109 2.08 -12.64 -18.40
C TYR A 109 0.97 -13.50 -18.97
N GLY A 110 -0.26 -13.28 -18.49
CA GLY A 110 -1.45 -13.84 -19.09
C GLY A 110 -1.57 -13.25 -20.49
N GLY A 111 -1.87 -14.09 -21.50
CA GLY A 111 -1.92 -13.69 -22.90
C GLY A 111 -2.99 -12.62 -23.20
N HIS A 112 -3.53 -12.61 -24.43
CA HIS A 112 -4.41 -11.54 -24.90
C HIS A 112 -5.64 -11.20 -24.01
N ALA A 113 -6.06 -12.10 -23.11
CA ALA A 113 -7.17 -11.89 -22.17
C ALA A 113 -6.81 -12.06 -20.68
N GLY A 114 -5.52 -12.13 -20.32
CA GLY A 114 -5.10 -12.42 -18.95
C GLY A 114 -4.99 -11.20 -18.05
N ASP A 115 -5.12 -11.41 -16.75
CA ASP A 115 -5.03 -10.45 -15.65
C ASP A 115 -3.78 -10.63 -14.79
N GLU A 116 -2.84 -11.43 -15.29
CA GLU A 116 -1.56 -11.71 -14.64
C GLU A 116 -0.47 -10.71 -15.07
N PHE A 117 0.23 -10.17 -14.09
CA PHE A 117 1.26 -9.15 -14.23
C PHE A 117 2.56 -9.57 -13.56
N LEU A 118 3.68 -9.06 -14.08
CA LEU A 118 5.03 -9.35 -13.59
C LEU A 118 5.78 -8.06 -13.34
N ALA A 119 6.61 -8.01 -12.29
CA ALA A 119 7.70 -7.05 -12.20
C ALA A 119 8.98 -7.74 -11.74
N LEU A 120 10.04 -7.63 -12.54
CA LEU A 120 11.39 -8.01 -12.14
C LEU A 120 12.13 -6.78 -11.62
N LEU A 121 12.76 -6.89 -10.47
CA LEU A 121 13.43 -5.80 -9.76
C LEU A 121 14.92 -6.13 -9.58
N PRO A 122 15.80 -5.62 -10.47
CA PRO A 122 17.24 -5.78 -10.33
C PRO A 122 17.77 -5.13 -9.05
N GLY A 123 18.63 -5.84 -8.32
CA GLY A 123 19.26 -5.34 -7.10
C GLY A 123 18.36 -5.30 -5.87
N ALA A 124 17.13 -5.84 -5.96
CA ALA A 124 16.19 -5.91 -4.84
C ALA A 124 16.31 -7.26 -4.13
N GLY A 125 16.53 -7.23 -2.80
CA GLY A 125 16.40 -8.39 -1.93
C GLY A 125 14.95 -8.58 -1.47
N ALA A 126 14.74 -9.46 -0.50
CA ALA A 126 13.40 -9.77 0.01
C ALA A 126 12.68 -8.56 0.61
N GLU A 127 13.38 -7.70 1.35
CA GLU A 127 12.76 -6.52 1.96
C GLU A 127 12.31 -5.50 0.92
N GLU A 128 13.17 -5.16 -0.05
CA GLU A 128 12.82 -4.22 -1.12
C GLU A 128 11.71 -4.77 -2.01
N ALA A 129 11.75 -6.07 -2.32
CA ALA A 129 10.72 -6.75 -3.10
C ALA A 129 9.36 -6.72 -2.41
N MET A 130 9.32 -7.01 -1.11
CA MET A 130 8.08 -6.96 -0.32
C MET A 130 7.57 -5.54 -0.17
N ALA A 131 8.45 -4.54 -0.05
CA ALA A 131 8.05 -3.13 -0.06
C ALA A 131 7.43 -2.73 -1.40
N ALA A 132 8.05 -3.10 -2.52
CA ALA A 132 7.50 -2.87 -3.86
C ALA A 132 6.15 -3.58 -4.05
N ALA A 133 6.01 -4.82 -3.57
CA ALA A 133 4.76 -5.57 -3.64
C ALA A 133 3.64 -4.88 -2.86
N ARG A 134 3.93 -4.35 -1.66
CA ARG A 134 2.96 -3.57 -0.87
C ARG A 134 2.53 -2.29 -1.58
N LEU A 135 3.46 -1.61 -2.25
CA LEU A 135 3.13 -0.43 -3.07
C LEU A 135 2.24 -0.78 -4.25
N VAL A 136 2.49 -1.90 -4.94
CA VAL A 136 1.59 -2.39 -6.01
C VAL A 136 0.21 -2.70 -5.45
N GLN A 137 0.14 -3.45 -4.35
CA GLN A 137 -1.13 -3.82 -3.72
C GLN A 137 -1.93 -2.59 -3.29
N GLN A 138 -1.28 -1.63 -2.63
CA GLN A 138 -1.91 -0.38 -2.23
C GLN A 138 -2.37 0.43 -3.44
N GLY A 139 -1.51 0.57 -4.45
CA GLY A 139 -1.82 1.32 -5.67
C GLY A 139 -3.01 0.74 -6.43
N VAL A 140 -3.15 -0.59 -6.49
CA VAL A 140 -4.31 -1.28 -7.07
C VAL A 140 -5.57 -1.03 -6.22
N ARG A 141 -5.46 -1.10 -4.89
CA ARG A 141 -6.58 -0.86 -3.97
C ARG A 141 -7.13 0.55 -4.01
N GLU A 142 -6.26 1.52 -4.27
CA GLU A 142 -6.60 2.94 -4.35
C GLU A 142 -7.05 3.37 -5.76
N MET A 143 -7.09 2.44 -6.73
CA MET A 143 -7.60 2.76 -8.06
C MET A 143 -9.07 3.17 -8.01
N SER A 144 -9.36 4.28 -8.70
CA SER A 144 -10.70 4.76 -8.99
C SER A 144 -10.80 4.89 -10.51
N VAL A 145 -11.38 3.88 -11.16
CA VAL A 145 -11.32 3.72 -12.61
C VAL A 145 -12.66 4.11 -13.24
N PRO A 146 -12.76 5.26 -13.91
CA PRO A 146 -13.93 5.57 -14.72
C PRO A 146 -13.95 4.63 -15.94
N ALA A 147 -15.05 3.90 -16.09
CA ALA A 147 -15.23 2.90 -17.13
C ALA A 147 -16.58 3.09 -17.85
N PRO A 148 -16.57 3.14 -19.20
CA PRO A 148 -17.82 3.15 -19.96
C PRO A 148 -18.48 1.77 -19.89
N VAL A 149 -19.74 1.73 -19.48
CA VAL A 149 -20.53 0.47 -19.40
C VAL A 149 -21.63 0.40 -20.45
N SER A 150 -22.05 1.56 -20.97
CA SER A 150 -22.95 1.67 -22.13
C SER A 150 -22.80 3.04 -22.80
N ARG A 151 -23.47 3.26 -23.94
CA ARG A 151 -23.43 4.55 -24.63
C ARG A 151 -23.97 5.65 -23.72
N GLY A 152 -23.09 6.57 -23.32
CA GLY A 152 -23.44 7.70 -22.45
C GLY A 152 -23.37 7.41 -20.95
N THR A 153 -23.06 6.17 -20.53
CA THR A 153 -23.01 5.79 -19.11
C THR A 153 -21.61 5.37 -18.70
N THR A 154 -21.06 6.06 -17.70
CA THR A 154 -19.76 5.76 -17.09
C THR A 154 -19.96 5.42 -15.62
N VAL A 155 -19.33 4.34 -15.15
CA VAL A 155 -19.27 3.98 -13.73
C VAL A 155 -17.85 4.13 -13.23
N THR A 156 -17.68 4.37 -11.93
CA THR A 156 -16.36 4.39 -11.31
C THR A 156 -16.15 3.09 -10.55
N ILE A 157 -15.17 2.29 -10.98
CA ILE A 157 -14.81 1.01 -10.35
C ILE A 157 -13.74 1.27 -9.30
N THR A 158 -14.00 0.86 -8.07
CA THR A 158 -13.13 1.06 -6.90
C THR A 158 -12.96 -0.22 -6.10
N GLY A 159 -11.93 -0.28 -5.26
CA GLY A 159 -11.77 -1.39 -4.30
C GLY A 159 -11.24 -2.68 -4.90
N GLN A 160 -10.62 -2.60 -6.08
CA GLN A 160 -9.94 -3.74 -6.70
C GLN A 160 -8.79 -4.21 -5.81
N THR A 161 -8.59 -5.53 -5.72
CA THR A 161 -7.45 -6.10 -5.00
C THR A 161 -6.59 -6.93 -5.95
N VAL A 162 -5.34 -7.14 -5.54
CA VAL A 162 -4.38 -7.99 -6.26
C VAL A 162 -3.74 -8.94 -5.26
N SER A 163 -3.57 -10.18 -5.70
CA SER A 163 -2.77 -11.16 -5.02
C SER A 163 -1.37 -11.19 -5.64
N LEU A 164 -0.33 -11.23 -4.81
CA LEU A 164 1.06 -11.19 -5.26
C LEU A 164 1.86 -12.36 -4.66
N GLY A 165 2.53 -13.13 -5.51
CA GLY A 165 3.62 -14.02 -5.14
C GLY A 165 4.95 -13.32 -5.41
N VAL A 166 5.85 -13.35 -4.42
CA VAL A 166 7.16 -12.71 -4.49
C VAL A 166 8.22 -13.79 -4.36
N ALA A 167 9.20 -13.81 -5.24
CA ALA A 167 10.36 -14.68 -5.12
C ALA A 167 11.64 -13.86 -5.28
N VAL A 168 12.71 -14.29 -4.62
CA VAL A 168 14.00 -13.60 -4.65
C VAL A 168 15.05 -14.60 -5.07
N TRP A 169 15.85 -14.19 -6.04
CA TRP A 169 17.09 -14.83 -6.39
C TRP A 169 18.21 -14.13 -5.61
N ASP A 170 18.87 -14.85 -4.71
CA ASP A 170 19.98 -14.33 -3.91
C ASP A 170 21.31 -14.96 -4.37
N PRO A 171 22.32 -14.18 -4.77
CA PRO A 171 23.65 -14.70 -5.09
C PRO A 171 24.38 -15.34 -3.90
N ALA A 172 23.94 -15.09 -2.67
CA ALA A 172 24.49 -15.71 -1.46
C ALA A 172 23.99 -17.14 -1.23
N ASP A 173 22.94 -17.58 -1.94
CA ASP A 173 22.45 -18.95 -1.84
C ASP A 173 23.50 -19.94 -2.40
N PRO A 174 23.71 -21.12 -1.77
CA PRO A 174 24.73 -22.07 -2.21
C PRO A 174 24.48 -22.68 -3.60
N ALA A 175 23.21 -22.69 -4.04
CA ALA A 175 22.80 -23.22 -5.34
C ALA A 175 21.66 -22.34 -5.90
N PRO A 176 21.96 -21.11 -6.34
CA PRO A 176 20.93 -20.14 -6.68
C PRO A 176 20.32 -20.53 -8.03
N GLY A 177 19.00 -20.77 -8.04
CA GLY A 177 18.24 -21.27 -9.20
C GLY A 177 18.27 -20.37 -10.44
N GLY A 178 17.55 -20.77 -11.48
CA GLY A 178 17.36 -20.01 -12.72
C GLY A 178 16.12 -19.12 -12.73
N LEU A 179 15.86 -18.48 -13.88
CA LEU A 179 14.63 -17.70 -14.08
C LEU A 179 13.37 -18.57 -13.97
N SER A 180 13.44 -19.83 -14.44
CA SER A 180 12.33 -20.79 -14.33
C SER A 180 11.99 -21.13 -12.89
N ASP A 181 13.00 -21.29 -12.02
CA ASP A 181 12.81 -21.55 -10.59
C ASP A 181 12.19 -20.32 -9.92
N LEU A 182 12.71 -19.12 -10.22
CA LEU A 182 12.17 -17.87 -9.71
C LEU A 182 10.69 -17.65 -10.09
N LEU A 183 10.34 -17.98 -11.35
CA LEU A 183 8.95 -17.96 -11.83
C LEU A 183 8.09 -18.99 -11.08
N LEU A 184 8.57 -20.23 -10.96
CA LEU A 184 7.87 -21.31 -10.27
C LEU A 184 7.62 -20.95 -8.79
N ASP A 185 8.62 -20.45 -8.09
CA ASP A 185 8.55 -20.05 -6.69
C ASP A 185 7.53 -18.92 -6.48
N SER A 186 7.53 -17.93 -7.38
CA SER A 186 6.55 -16.83 -7.33
C SER A 186 5.12 -17.32 -7.62
N ASP A 187 4.95 -18.26 -8.55
CA ASP A 187 3.65 -18.85 -8.88
C ASP A 187 3.12 -19.75 -7.76
N VAL A 188 3.98 -20.54 -7.11
CA VAL A 188 3.60 -21.32 -5.92
C VAL A 188 3.10 -20.37 -4.82
N ALA A 189 3.86 -19.32 -4.51
CA ALA A 189 3.47 -18.32 -3.51
C ALA A 189 2.13 -17.62 -3.87
N LEU A 190 1.93 -17.28 -5.14
CA LEU A 190 0.68 -16.68 -5.61
C LEU A 190 -0.51 -17.64 -5.49
N ARG A 191 -0.34 -18.91 -5.87
CA ARG A 191 -1.39 -19.94 -5.73
C ARG A 191 -1.77 -20.16 -4.27
N GLU A 192 -0.80 -20.13 -3.35
CA GLU A 192 -1.07 -20.19 -1.92
C GLU A 192 -1.92 -19.00 -1.45
N VAL A 193 -1.57 -17.78 -1.86
CA VAL A 193 -2.40 -16.59 -1.58
C VAL A 193 -3.83 -16.76 -2.12
N LYS A 194 -3.99 -17.27 -3.34
CA LYS A 194 -5.33 -17.49 -3.93
C LYS A 194 -6.13 -18.53 -3.16
N ARG A 195 -5.50 -19.61 -2.69
CA ARG A 195 -6.14 -20.62 -1.83
C ARG A 195 -6.58 -20.05 -0.47
N GLU A 196 -5.89 -19.04 0.03
CA GLU A 196 -6.19 -18.34 1.29
C GLU A 196 -7.23 -17.20 1.16
N GLY A 197 -7.87 -17.08 -0.02
CA GLY A 197 -8.94 -16.10 -0.28
C GLY A 197 -8.50 -14.86 -1.06
N GLY A 198 -7.24 -14.78 -1.49
CA GLY A 198 -6.71 -13.70 -2.31
C GLY A 198 -6.50 -12.38 -1.56
N GLY A 199 -6.10 -11.34 -2.29
CA GLY A 199 -5.85 -10.00 -1.77
C GLY A 199 -4.64 -9.88 -0.83
N ARG A 200 -3.66 -10.80 -0.94
CA ARG A 200 -2.48 -10.86 -0.06
C ARG A 200 -1.18 -10.88 -0.85
N ILE A 201 -0.07 -10.79 -0.12
CA ILE A 201 1.29 -10.88 -0.64
C ILE A 201 1.98 -12.03 0.07
N ARG A 202 2.70 -12.87 -0.65
CA ARG A 202 3.49 -13.94 -0.05
C ARG A 202 4.87 -14.04 -0.67
N LEU A 203 5.88 -14.13 0.19
CA LEU A 203 7.25 -14.43 -0.21
C LEU A 203 7.42 -15.95 -0.31
N ALA A 204 8.04 -16.43 -1.39
CA ALA A 204 8.35 -17.83 -1.60
C ALA A 204 9.27 -18.37 -0.49
N GLY A 205 9.02 -19.60 -0.05
CA GLY A 205 9.78 -20.24 1.03
C GLY A 205 9.49 -19.73 2.45
N ALA A 206 8.67 -18.67 2.62
CA ALA A 206 8.23 -18.26 3.95
C ALA A 206 7.30 -19.33 4.54
N PRO A 207 7.56 -19.86 5.76
CA PRO A 207 6.65 -20.82 6.38
C PRO A 207 5.28 -20.19 6.49
N GLY A 208 4.24 -20.95 6.13
CA GLY A 208 2.85 -20.52 6.14
C GLY A 208 2.42 -20.13 7.55
N THR A 209 2.70 -18.89 7.95
CA THR A 209 2.06 -18.26 9.09
C THR A 209 0.65 -17.94 8.65
N PRO A 210 -0.40 -18.49 9.29
CA PRO A 210 -1.73 -17.99 9.09
C PRO A 210 -1.74 -16.53 9.56
N ASP A 211 -1.72 -15.58 8.62
CA ASP A 211 -1.99 -14.18 8.93
C ASP A 211 -3.40 -14.12 9.52
N PRO A 212 -3.62 -13.41 10.65
CA PRO A 212 -4.92 -13.34 11.27
C PRO A 212 -5.89 -12.83 10.19
N ARG A 213 -6.99 -13.57 9.98
CA ARG A 213 -8.12 -13.07 9.20
C ARG A 213 -8.37 -11.60 9.59
N PRO A 214 -8.84 -10.73 8.69
CA PRO A 214 -9.50 -9.51 9.12
C PRO A 214 -10.72 -9.94 9.93
N ALA A 215 -10.52 -10.10 11.23
CA ALA A 215 -11.61 -10.26 12.18
C ALA A 215 -12.42 -8.99 12.05
N ALA A 216 -13.73 -9.18 11.88
CA ALA A 216 -14.71 -8.12 11.97
C ALA A 216 -14.32 -7.17 13.12
N LEU A 217 -14.40 -5.88 12.83
CA LEU A 217 -14.18 -4.82 13.80
C LEU A 217 -15.08 -5.08 15.01
N VAL A 218 -14.50 -5.63 16.08
CA VAL A 218 -15.08 -5.64 17.41
C VAL A 218 -13.96 -5.21 18.35
N PRO A 219 -14.08 -4.08 19.06
CA PRO A 219 -13.06 -3.63 19.99
C PRO A 219 -13.04 -4.57 21.20
N GLY A 220 -12.02 -5.43 21.26
CA GLY A 220 -11.64 -6.20 22.44
C GLY A 220 -10.43 -5.56 23.15
N PRO A 221 -10.18 -5.90 24.44
CA PRO A 221 -9.20 -5.20 25.25
C PRO A 221 -7.76 -5.35 24.74
N PHE A 222 -7.01 -4.25 24.80
CA PHE A 222 -5.67 -4.07 24.22
C PHE A 222 -4.64 -5.09 24.74
N GLN A 223 -3.95 -5.79 23.81
CA GLN A 223 -2.79 -6.63 24.09
C GLN A 223 -1.49 -5.92 23.68
N ALA A 224 -0.45 -6.07 24.49
CA ALA A 224 0.89 -5.57 24.19
C ALA A 224 1.43 -6.14 22.87
N ILE A 225 2.26 -5.39 22.15
CA ILE A 225 2.85 -5.84 20.88
C ILE A 225 3.84 -6.97 21.18
N PRO A 226 3.62 -8.20 20.68
CA PRO A 226 4.58 -9.28 20.83
C PRO A 226 5.96 -8.88 20.27
N PRO A 227 7.08 -9.32 20.87
CA PRO A 227 8.42 -8.97 20.40
C PRO A 227 8.67 -9.23 18.91
N ALA A 228 8.11 -10.32 18.37
CA ALA A 228 8.19 -10.69 16.95
C ALA A 228 7.31 -9.85 16.02
N ALA A 229 6.34 -9.10 16.57
CA ALA A 229 5.44 -8.21 15.83
C ALA A 229 5.88 -6.73 15.92
N ARG A 230 7.04 -6.46 16.53
CA ARG A 230 7.57 -5.11 16.68
C ARG A 230 8.01 -4.57 15.32
N PRO A 231 7.45 -3.46 14.84
CA PRO A 231 7.89 -2.86 13.58
C PRO A 231 9.37 -2.46 13.61
N SER A 232 10.15 -2.94 12.65
CA SER A 232 11.59 -2.64 12.51
C SER A 232 11.89 -1.15 12.29
N TRP A 233 10.89 -0.38 11.85
CA TRP A 233 11.00 1.07 11.66
C TRP A 233 10.89 1.90 12.94
N LEU A 234 10.55 1.29 14.08
CA LEU A 234 10.56 1.97 15.37
C LEU A 234 11.84 1.60 16.13
N PRO A 235 12.64 2.58 16.58
CA PRO A 235 13.84 2.32 17.35
C PRO A 235 13.48 1.93 18.79
N TYR A 236 13.15 0.65 19.00
CA TYR A 236 12.86 0.11 20.33
C TYR A 236 14.12 -0.08 21.18
N GLY A 237 14.00 0.20 22.48
CA GLY A 237 14.97 -0.08 23.53
C GLY A 237 14.24 -0.10 24.87
N GLY A 238 14.78 -0.77 25.90
CA GLY A 238 14.07 -1.04 27.16
C GLY A 238 13.75 0.16 28.07
N THR A 239 13.86 1.40 27.58
CA THR A 239 13.46 2.64 28.27
C THR A 239 12.96 3.68 27.26
N HIS A 240 12.13 4.62 27.71
CA HIS A 240 11.60 5.72 26.90
C HIS A 240 12.71 6.40 26.10
N ARG A 241 12.59 6.40 24.77
CA ARG A 241 13.63 6.95 23.89
C ARG A 241 13.12 8.20 23.20
N ALA A 242 13.87 9.29 23.30
CA ALA A 242 13.66 10.47 22.47
C ALA A 242 14.08 10.15 21.03
N VAL A 243 13.13 10.19 20.11
CA VAL A 243 13.33 9.83 18.70
C VAL A 243 13.20 11.10 17.84
N PRO A 244 14.16 11.37 16.94
CA PRO A 244 14.07 12.53 16.06
C PRO A 244 12.90 12.39 15.07
N ALA A 245 11.98 13.35 15.12
CA ALA A 245 10.91 13.47 14.14
C ALA A 245 11.50 13.78 12.74
N GLY A 246 10.84 13.27 11.70
CA GLY A 246 11.29 13.37 10.31
C GLY A 246 12.16 12.20 9.83
N THR A 247 12.58 11.30 10.72
CA THR A 247 13.34 10.09 10.33
C THR A 247 12.41 8.98 9.88
N TRP A 248 11.53 8.53 10.79
CA TRP A 248 10.56 7.48 10.49
C TRP A 248 9.12 8.01 10.37
N TRP A 249 8.84 9.11 11.04
CA TRP A 249 7.53 9.72 11.16
C TRP A 249 7.71 11.16 11.66
N ASP A 250 6.71 11.99 11.39
CA ASP A 250 6.48 13.22 12.15
C ASP A 250 5.39 12.95 13.20
N ALA A 251 5.12 13.92 14.07
CA ALA A 251 4.00 13.79 15.00
C ALA A 251 3.17 15.07 15.10
N VAL A 252 1.90 14.92 15.45
CA VAL A 252 1.03 16.03 15.84
C VAL A 252 0.70 15.86 17.31
N ARG A 253 1.07 16.84 18.12
CA ARG A 253 0.76 16.89 19.55
C ARG A 253 -0.51 17.68 19.78
N ILE A 254 -1.48 17.08 20.46
CA ILE A 254 -2.80 17.65 20.75
C ILE A 254 -3.05 17.56 22.26
N PRO A 255 -3.74 18.53 22.90
CA PRO A 255 -4.22 18.39 24.27
C PRO A 255 -5.04 17.10 24.47
N GLY A 256 -4.98 16.47 25.64
CA GLY A 256 -5.55 15.15 25.87
C GLY A 256 -7.05 15.07 25.59
N ARG A 257 -7.86 16.00 26.13
CA ARG A 257 -9.32 16.04 25.94
C ARG A 257 -9.72 16.16 24.46
N THR A 258 -9.13 17.12 23.76
CA THR A 258 -9.31 17.28 22.31
C THR A 258 -8.79 16.07 21.55
N GLY A 259 -7.67 15.50 21.97
CA GLY A 259 -7.04 14.31 21.37
C GLY A 259 -7.92 13.07 21.44
N LEU A 260 -8.66 12.86 22.54
CA LEU A 260 -9.63 11.77 22.66
C LEU A 260 -10.78 11.93 21.66
N ARG A 261 -11.32 13.15 21.52
CA ARG A 261 -12.38 13.45 20.52
C ARG A 261 -11.88 13.24 19.09
N VAL A 262 -10.65 13.64 18.82
CA VAL A 262 -9.98 13.41 17.52
C VAL A 262 -9.83 11.92 17.26
N LEU A 263 -9.33 11.16 18.23
CA LEU A 263 -9.16 9.71 18.10
C LEU A 263 -10.51 9.03 17.83
N ASP A 264 -11.52 9.41 18.58
CA ASP A 264 -12.87 8.89 18.48
C ASP A 264 -13.52 9.25 17.11
N ALA A 265 -13.33 10.47 16.63
CA ALA A 265 -13.73 10.86 15.27
C ALA A 265 -12.97 10.09 14.18
N LEU A 266 -11.67 9.82 14.36
CA LEU A 266 -10.89 8.99 13.44
C LEU A 266 -11.38 7.54 13.41
N LEU A 267 -11.80 7.01 14.56
CA LEU A 267 -12.33 5.65 14.68
C LEU A 267 -13.74 5.53 14.09
N ARG A 268 -14.59 6.56 14.25
CA ARG A 268 -15.98 6.55 13.75
C ARG A 268 -16.14 6.97 12.29
N HIS A 269 -15.33 7.91 11.83
CA HIS A 269 -15.51 8.59 10.54
C HIS A 269 -14.28 8.53 9.63
N GLY A 270 -13.20 7.88 10.06
CA GLY A 270 -12.03 7.68 9.23
C GLY A 270 -12.25 6.57 8.20
N ASP A 271 -11.90 6.84 6.93
CA ASP A 271 -11.83 5.81 5.87
C ASP A 271 -10.88 4.64 6.22
N ARG A 272 -10.00 4.85 7.22
CA ARG A 272 -9.01 3.92 7.73
C ARG A 272 -8.83 4.16 9.24
N PRO A 273 -8.51 3.12 10.03
CA PRO A 273 -8.17 3.29 11.44
C PRO A 273 -6.94 4.19 11.61
N PRO A 274 -6.86 4.92 12.75
CA PRO A 274 -5.72 5.78 13.06
C PRO A 274 -4.41 4.98 13.11
N GLY A 275 -3.29 5.64 12.77
CA GLY A 275 -1.97 5.07 12.99
C GLY A 275 -1.59 5.13 14.47
N PRO A 276 -0.32 4.84 14.83
CA PRO A 276 0.11 4.83 16.21
C PRO A 276 -0.13 6.17 16.92
N VAL A 277 -0.63 6.08 18.15
CA VAL A 277 -0.96 7.21 19.03
C VAL A 277 -0.36 6.97 20.40
N ILE A 278 0.41 7.95 20.86
CA ILE A 278 1.01 7.97 22.20
C ILE A 278 0.18 8.91 23.07
N ALA A 279 -0.08 8.53 24.31
CA ALA A 279 -0.59 9.42 25.34
C ALA A 279 0.41 9.60 26.46
N ASP A 280 0.46 10.82 26.98
CA ASP A 280 1.28 11.24 28.11
C ASP A 280 0.34 11.77 29.19
N LEU A 281 0.08 10.92 30.19
CA LEU A 281 -0.76 11.25 31.34
C LEU A 281 0.11 11.58 32.55
N PRO A 282 -0.17 12.69 33.28
CA PRO A 282 0.56 13.02 34.49
C PRO A 282 0.42 11.91 35.55
N ALA A 283 1.49 11.65 36.30
CA ALA A 283 1.57 10.52 37.23
C ALA A 283 0.90 10.75 38.59
N GLU A 284 0.16 11.85 38.77
CA GLU A 284 -0.39 12.26 40.06
C GLU A 284 -1.71 11.52 40.36
N GLY A 285 -1.70 10.65 41.38
CA GLY A 285 -2.91 10.04 41.96
C GLY A 285 -3.26 8.66 41.41
N ARG A 286 -2.68 7.60 41.98
CA ARG A 286 -3.13 6.21 41.74
C ARG A 286 -4.60 6.06 42.15
N VAL A 287 -5.47 5.79 41.19
CA VAL A 287 -6.77 5.15 41.45
C VAL A 287 -6.87 3.88 40.60
N PRO A 288 -7.06 2.68 41.20
CA PRO A 288 -7.38 1.48 40.44
C PRO A 288 -8.78 1.62 39.84
N GLY A 289 -8.91 1.65 38.50
CA GLY A 289 -10.23 1.61 37.85
C GLY A 289 -10.40 2.48 36.59
N GLY A 290 -9.43 3.31 36.23
CA GLY A 290 -9.51 4.16 35.04
C GLY A 290 -8.78 5.47 35.23
N VAL A 291 -8.73 6.29 34.19
CA VAL A 291 -8.15 7.64 34.25
C VAL A 291 -9.26 8.63 34.63
N PRO A 292 -9.15 9.37 35.74
CA PRO A 292 -10.06 10.47 36.07
C PRO A 292 -10.23 11.46 34.91
N GLU A 293 -11.44 11.96 34.66
CA GLU A 293 -11.69 12.92 33.56
C GLU A 293 -10.78 14.17 33.64
N GLY A 294 -10.46 14.64 34.85
CA GLY A 294 -9.61 15.81 35.08
C GLY A 294 -8.13 15.61 34.69
N ASP A 295 -7.66 14.37 34.56
CA ASP A 295 -6.26 14.09 34.20
C ASP A 295 -6.01 14.31 32.70
N TRP A 296 -7.05 14.17 31.87
CA TRP A 296 -6.96 14.40 30.42
C TRP A 296 -6.79 15.86 30.04
N ASP A 297 -7.21 16.79 30.90
CA ASP A 297 -7.03 18.24 30.69
C ASP A 297 -5.54 18.65 30.77
N ARG A 298 -4.76 17.93 31.57
CA ARG A 298 -3.31 18.15 31.72
C ARG A 298 -2.47 17.22 30.82
N SER A 299 -3.12 16.29 30.13
CA SER A 299 -2.48 15.27 29.30
C SER A 299 -2.15 15.76 27.89
N ARG A 300 -1.25 15.06 27.21
CA ARG A 300 -0.97 15.27 25.79
C ARG A 300 -1.11 13.97 25.02
N MET A 301 -1.61 14.06 23.78
CA MET A 301 -1.62 12.96 22.83
C MET A 301 -0.76 13.30 21.62
N TYR A 302 -0.08 12.31 21.08
CA TYR A 302 0.82 12.43 19.93
C TYR A 302 0.36 11.44 18.87
N PHE A 303 -0.09 11.96 17.73
CA PHE A 303 -0.48 11.17 16.57
C PHE A 303 0.72 11.07 15.64
N LEU A 304 1.20 9.85 15.40
CA LEU A 304 2.30 9.65 14.46
C LEU A 304 1.75 9.74 13.03
N ILE A 305 2.36 10.60 12.22
CA ILE A 305 1.99 10.89 10.84
C ILE A 305 3.19 10.64 9.91
N PRO A 306 2.98 10.52 8.59
CA PRO A 306 4.07 10.32 7.64
C PRO A 306 5.22 11.33 7.82
N PRO A 307 6.48 10.94 7.58
CA PRO A 307 7.59 11.89 7.68
C PRO A 307 7.46 12.99 6.62
N ARG A 308 7.95 14.19 6.94
CA ARG A 308 7.83 15.43 6.14
C ARG A 308 6.39 15.93 5.92
N ALA A 309 5.41 15.27 6.54
CA ALA A 309 4.04 15.74 6.58
C ALA A 309 3.90 17.04 7.38
N ALA A 310 4.76 17.22 8.40
CA ALA A 310 4.77 18.37 9.27
C ALA A 310 5.18 19.68 8.59
N GLU A 311 5.95 19.59 7.50
CA GLU A 311 6.56 20.75 6.85
C GLU A 311 5.57 21.59 6.02
N ARG A 312 4.36 21.07 5.79
CA ARG A 312 3.39 21.64 4.83
C ARG A 312 2.15 22.23 5.47
N TRP A 313 2.12 22.36 6.80
CA TRP A 313 0.85 22.56 7.47
C TRP A 313 0.91 23.19 8.86
N GLU A 314 -0.01 24.14 9.11
CA GLU A 314 -0.31 24.68 10.43
C GLU A 314 -1.69 24.21 10.89
N LEU A 315 -1.79 23.82 12.15
CA LEU A 315 -3.01 23.34 12.78
C LEU A 315 -3.30 24.19 14.02
N PRO A 316 -4.39 24.98 14.06
CA PRO A 316 -4.73 25.74 15.26
C PRO A 316 -5.01 24.77 16.41
N GLY A 317 -4.47 25.01 17.60
CA GLY A 317 -4.68 24.15 18.77
C GLY A 317 -3.91 22.81 18.78
N ALA A 318 -3.10 22.52 17.74
CA ALA A 318 -2.20 21.38 17.72
C ALA A 318 -0.77 21.83 17.41
N ARG A 319 0.22 21.17 18.01
CA ARG A 319 1.63 21.44 17.73
C ARG A 319 2.18 20.36 16.82
N VAL A 320 2.61 20.78 15.63
CA VAL A 320 3.25 19.90 14.66
C VAL A 320 4.72 19.73 15.02
N LEU A 321 5.20 18.49 15.04
CA LEU A 321 6.56 18.10 15.43
C LEU A 321 7.22 17.40 14.23
N GLY A 322 7.96 18.18 13.44
CA GLY A 322 8.72 17.71 12.27
C GLY A 322 10.23 17.74 12.49
N ARG A 323 11.00 17.87 11.41
CA ARG A 323 12.46 17.90 11.44
C ARG A 323 12.99 18.92 12.47
N GLY A 324 13.93 18.49 13.32
CA GLY A 324 14.48 19.30 14.41
C GLY A 324 13.72 19.17 15.73
N SER A 325 12.60 18.45 15.76
CA SER A 325 11.89 18.07 16.99
C SER A 325 12.22 16.63 17.40
N TYR A 326 12.06 16.33 18.69
CA TYR A 326 12.14 14.98 19.23
C TYR A 326 10.82 14.60 19.89
N VAL A 327 10.42 13.34 19.73
CA VAL A 327 9.23 12.78 20.36
C VAL A 327 9.66 11.59 21.18
N VAL A 328 9.23 11.56 22.44
CA VAL A 328 9.55 10.48 23.36
C VAL A 328 8.61 9.32 23.08
N VAL A 329 9.19 8.19 22.68
CA VAL A 329 8.45 6.97 22.35
C VAL A 329 8.37 6.08 23.60
N PRO A 330 7.18 5.62 23.98
CA PRO A 330 7.03 4.69 25.10
C PRO A 330 7.59 3.32 24.78
N ASP A 331 7.98 2.60 25.83
CA ASP A 331 8.33 1.18 25.68
C ASP A 331 7.18 0.44 24.97
N ALA A 332 7.51 -0.55 24.14
CA ALA A 332 6.51 -1.31 23.37
C ALA A 332 5.49 -2.04 24.27
N ALA A 333 5.86 -2.36 25.51
CA ALA A 333 4.99 -2.95 26.51
C ALA A 333 4.19 -1.91 27.31
N SER A 334 4.52 -0.61 27.21
CA SER A 334 3.80 0.46 27.91
C SER A 334 2.52 0.82 27.15
N THR A 335 1.42 0.15 27.51
CA THR A 335 0.08 0.36 26.94
C THR A 335 -0.94 0.83 27.98
N ARG A 336 -0.49 1.12 29.20
CA ARG A 336 -1.35 1.52 30.32
C ARG A 336 -0.81 2.77 31.00
N PRO A 337 -1.69 3.64 31.52
CA PRO A 337 -1.29 4.79 32.33
C PRO A 337 -0.74 4.36 33.70
N PRO A 338 -0.04 5.26 34.42
CA PRO A 338 0.27 6.66 34.07
C PRO A 338 1.52 6.81 33.20
N GLY A 339 1.79 8.03 32.74
CA GLY A 339 2.96 8.37 31.93
C GLY A 339 2.79 8.08 30.44
N LEU A 340 3.91 8.02 29.72
CA LEU A 340 3.94 7.75 28.30
C LEU A 340 3.55 6.30 27.99
N HIS A 341 2.47 6.12 27.23
CA HIS A 341 2.00 4.81 26.80
C HIS A 341 1.34 4.87 25.42
N TRP A 342 1.24 3.71 24.76
CA TRP A 342 0.51 3.56 23.50
C TRP A 342 -0.99 3.48 23.76
N ILE A 343 -1.76 4.37 23.11
CA ILE A 343 -3.21 4.22 22.97
C ILE A 343 -3.55 3.45 21.70
N VAL A 344 -2.85 3.76 20.61
CA VAL A 344 -2.87 2.94 19.39
C VAL A 344 -1.45 2.42 19.19
N PRO A 345 -1.20 1.11 19.36
CA PRO A 345 0.12 0.56 19.19
C PRO A 345 0.56 0.63 17.71
N PRO A 346 1.86 0.80 17.45
CA PRO A 346 2.38 0.77 16.09
C PRO A 346 2.25 -0.62 15.46
N ALA A 347 1.81 -0.65 14.20
CA ALA A 347 1.67 -1.86 13.42
C ALA A 347 2.94 -2.16 12.58
N ALA A 348 3.17 -3.44 12.29
CA ALA A 348 4.31 -3.92 11.52
C ALA A 348 4.38 -3.34 10.09
N ASP A 349 3.24 -2.94 9.53
CA ASP A 349 3.11 -2.38 8.18
C ASP A 349 3.42 -0.87 8.08
N ARG A 350 3.85 -0.23 9.18
CA ARG A 350 4.16 1.21 9.23
C ARG A 350 2.97 2.10 8.85
N ARG A 351 1.75 1.66 9.19
CA ARG A 351 0.57 2.49 9.00
C ARG A 351 0.58 3.70 9.92
N LEU A 352 0.81 4.88 9.35
CA LEU A 352 0.78 6.17 10.06
C LEU A 352 -0.58 6.86 9.87
N THR A 353 -0.92 7.76 10.78
CA THR A 353 -2.21 8.47 10.75
C THR A 353 -2.28 9.36 9.50
N SER A 354 -3.34 9.22 8.72
CA SER A 354 -3.56 10.05 7.53
C SER A 354 -3.71 11.52 7.94
N ILE A 355 -2.89 12.39 7.35
CA ILE A 355 -2.91 13.84 7.58
C ILE A 355 -4.29 14.42 7.28
N ARG A 356 -4.91 13.99 6.17
CA ARG A 356 -6.23 14.45 5.74
C ARG A 356 -7.32 14.01 6.71
N ALA A 357 -7.26 12.77 7.19
CA ALA A 357 -8.24 12.27 8.17
C ALA A 357 -8.06 12.97 9.52
N LEU A 358 -6.81 13.14 9.97
CA LEU A 358 -6.48 13.84 11.20
C LEU A 358 -6.95 15.30 11.18
N ARG A 359 -6.85 15.97 10.02
CA ARG A 359 -7.44 17.30 9.80
C ARG A 359 -8.93 17.31 10.06
N ALA A 360 -9.66 16.46 9.34
CA ALA A 360 -11.11 16.43 9.41
C ALA A 360 -11.58 16.12 10.84
N ALA A 361 -10.91 15.18 11.52
CA ALA A 361 -11.19 14.83 12.90
C ALA A 361 -10.92 15.98 13.88
N LEU A 362 -9.85 16.75 13.68
CA LEU A 362 -9.55 17.91 14.53
C LEU A 362 -10.55 19.04 14.34
N GLU A 363 -10.96 19.33 13.10
CA GLU A 363 -12.00 20.34 12.84
C GLU A 363 -13.35 19.91 13.45
N ALA A 364 -13.71 18.62 13.32
CA ALA A 364 -14.91 18.08 13.94
C ALA A 364 -14.86 18.18 15.47
N ALA A 365 -13.73 17.82 16.09
CA ALA A 365 -13.56 17.89 17.54
C ALA A 365 -13.72 19.32 18.09
N LYS A 366 -13.17 20.32 17.39
CA LYS A 366 -13.33 21.74 17.76
C LYS A 366 -14.76 22.24 17.59
N ALA A 367 -15.45 21.82 16.54
CA ALA A 367 -16.85 22.19 16.34
C ALA A 367 -17.71 21.70 17.50
N THR A 368 -17.45 20.48 17.99
CA THR A 368 -18.08 19.93 19.20
C THR A 368 -17.71 20.71 20.46
N GLU A 369 -16.43 21.06 20.67
CA GLU A 369 -15.99 21.89 21.81
C GLU A 369 -16.68 23.25 21.85
N THR A 370 -16.86 23.88 20.69
CA THR A 370 -17.50 25.20 20.54
C THR A 370 -19.00 25.13 20.84
N ALA A 371 -19.67 24.05 20.41
CA ALA A 371 -21.09 23.84 20.69
C ALA A 371 -21.35 23.62 22.20
N GLU A 372 -20.55 22.79 22.85
CA GLU A 372 -20.68 22.53 24.30
C GLU A 372 -20.37 23.76 25.16
N THR A 373 -19.41 24.60 24.75
CA THR A 373 -19.12 25.86 25.47
C THR A 373 -20.23 26.90 25.29
N ALA A 374 -20.87 26.95 24.12
CA ALA A 374 -22.04 27.79 23.90
C ALA A 374 -23.25 27.34 24.74
N GLU A 375 -23.51 26.03 24.78
CA GLU A 375 -24.60 25.43 25.57
C GLU A 375 -24.37 25.58 27.09
N ALA A 376 -23.13 25.46 27.56
CA ALA A 376 -22.76 25.73 28.95
C ALA A 376 -22.87 27.22 29.34
N ALA A 377 -22.61 28.14 28.40
CA ALA A 377 -22.79 29.58 28.63
C ALA A 377 -24.28 29.99 28.64
N GLU A 378 -25.11 29.31 27.86
CA GLU A 378 -26.56 29.51 27.82
C GLU A 378 -27.28 28.90 29.04
N GLY A 379 -26.79 27.75 29.53
CA GLY A 379 -27.24 27.12 30.78
C GLY A 379 -26.74 27.79 32.08
N ALA A 380 -25.72 28.66 32.00
CA ALA A 380 -25.22 29.45 33.13
C ALA A 380 -25.86 30.84 33.24
N ALA A 381 -26.85 31.16 32.39
CA ALA A 381 -27.67 32.34 32.59
C ALA A 381 -28.33 32.25 33.98
N PRO A 382 -28.14 33.24 34.88
CA PRO A 382 -28.68 33.15 36.22
C PRO A 382 -30.18 33.00 36.12
N ALA A 383 -30.74 32.03 36.85
CA ALA A 383 -32.16 31.97 37.14
C ALA A 383 -32.57 33.31 37.76
N SER A 384 -33.07 34.20 36.91
CA SER A 384 -33.81 35.38 37.33
C SER A 384 -35.16 34.93 37.88
N CYS A 385 -35.60 35.65 38.91
CA CYS A 385 -36.86 35.54 39.67
C CYS A 385 -36.74 34.59 40.89
N VAL A 386 -36.85 35.07 42.13
CA VAL A 386 -37.79 36.06 42.69
C VAL A 386 -37.12 37.02 43.67
#